data_AF-A0AAD9X1K7-F1
#
_entry.id   AF-A0AAD9X1K7-F1
#
_cell.length_a   1.000
_cell.length_b   1.000
_cell.length_c   1.000
_cell.angle_alpha   90.00
_cell.angle_beta   90.00
_cell.angle_gamma   90.00
#
_symmetry.space_group_name_H-M   'P 1'
#
loop_
_entity.id
_entity.type
_entity.pdbx_description
1 polymer ?
#
loop_
_entity_poly.entity_id
_entity_poly.type
_entity_poly.pdbx_seq_one_letter_code
_entity_poly.pdbx_strand_id
1 'polypeptide(L)'
;MDDILLDGFKVKKGDGAYAMGRMDYIWGDDAEEFRPERWLRNGIFQPESPFKFVAFHAGPRTCLGKDFAYRQMKIVSIALLAFFRFKLADETKNVTYKTMFTLHIDGGLHLHAISKKKSDVEQKAASHMDHPKFKSHMALKNNPKFKAKWLYLKRIDEIFSSHIFFRSNSII
;
A
#
# COMPACT_ATOMS: atom_id res chain seq x y z
N MET A 1 -5.83 4.51 -30.96
CA MET A 1 -6.88 5.03 -31.84
C MET A 1 -7.95 5.59 -30.93
N ASP A 2 -8.63 6.65 -31.37
CA ASP A 2 -9.91 7.03 -30.76
C ASP A 2 -10.96 6.09 -31.38
N ASP A 3 -11.73 5.40 -30.55
CA ASP A 3 -12.74 4.44 -31.01
C ASP A 3 -14.14 5.03 -30.82
N ILE A 4 -15.10 4.66 -31.67
CA ILE A 4 -16.50 5.07 -31.51
C ILE A 4 -17.30 3.80 -31.21
N LEU A 5 -17.94 3.76 -30.04
CA LEU A 5 -18.80 2.65 -29.65
C LEU A 5 -20.07 2.61 -30.51
N LEU A 6 -20.76 1.48 -30.51
CA LEU A 6 -21.97 1.23 -31.32
C LEU A 6 -23.13 2.18 -31.03
N ASP A 7 -23.08 2.91 -29.91
CA ASP A 7 -24.04 3.94 -29.49
C ASP A 7 -23.61 5.37 -29.89
N GLY A 8 -22.49 5.52 -30.60
CA GLY A 8 -21.93 6.81 -31.01
C GLY A 8 -21.04 7.48 -29.96
N PHE A 9 -20.79 6.83 -28.81
CA PHE A 9 -19.90 7.36 -27.80
C PHE A 9 -18.44 7.32 -28.25
N LYS A 10 -17.77 8.47 -28.25
CA LYS A 10 -16.36 8.60 -28.65
C LYS A 10 -15.44 8.28 -27.47
N VAL A 11 -14.75 7.16 -27.57
CA VAL A 11 -13.69 6.68 -26.66
C VAL A 11 -12.39 7.35 -27.08
N LYS A 12 -11.82 8.16 -26.19
CA LYS A 12 -10.56 8.85 -26.48
C LYS A 12 -9.38 7.92 -26.19
N LYS A 13 -8.28 8.11 -26.91
CA LYS A 13 -7.00 7.46 -26.61
C LYS A 13 -6.62 7.75 -25.16
N GLY A 14 -6.57 6.71 -24.32
CA GLY A 14 -6.33 6.84 -22.87
C GLY A 14 -7.42 6.26 -21.97
N ASP A 15 -8.44 5.60 -22.50
CA ASP A 15 -9.58 5.07 -21.71
C ASP A 15 -9.27 3.79 -20.89
N GLY A 16 -8.01 3.57 -20.52
CA GLY A 16 -7.59 2.51 -19.60
C GLY A 16 -7.36 3.02 -18.17
N ALA A 17 -7.53 2.16 -17.17
CA ALA A 17 -7.32 2.49 -15.75
C ALA A 17 -5.95 3.15 -15.46
N TYR A 18 -4.91 2.75 -16.21
CA TYR A 18 -3.57 3.34 -16.12
C TYR A 18 -3.54 4.82 -16.51
N ALA A 19 -4.20 5.16 -17.61
CA ALA A 19 -4.22 6.52 -18.14
C ALA A 19 -5.18 7.40 -17.33
N MET A 20 -6.34 6.89 -16.92
CA MET A 20 -7.23 7.58 -15.96
C MET A 20 -6.49 7.99 -14.67
N GLY A 21 -5.56 7.17 -14.20
CA GLY A 21 -4.73 7.45 -13.02
C GLY A 21 -3.72 8.60 -13.19
N ARG A 22 -3.53 9.14 -14.40
CA ARG A 22 -2.58 10.21 -14.74
C ARG A 22 -3.20 11.39 -15.50
N MET A 23 -4.53 11.43 -15.62
CA MET A 23 -5.19 12.54 -16.30
C MET A 23 -5.29 13.76 -15.38
N ASP A 24 -4.69 14.88 -15.78
CA ASP A 24 -4.74 16.16 -15.04
C ASP A 24 -6.17 16.64 -14.80
N TYR A 25 -7.07 16.44 -15.77
CA TYR A 25 -8.48 16.77 -15.62
C TYR A 25 -9.16 16.05 -14.43
N ILE A 26 -8.69 14.86 -14.06
CA ILE A 26 -9.22 14.07 -12.93
C ILE A 26 -8.47 14.39 -11.63
N TRP A 27 -7.15 14.54 -11.70
CA TRP A 27 -6.28 14.56 -10.52
C TRP A 27 -5.68 15.92 -10.16
N GLY A 28 -5.79 16.91 -11.07
CA GLY A 28 -5.12 18.21 -11.01
C GLY A 28 -3.72 18.17 -11.62
N ASP A 29 -3.01 19.30 -11.55
CA ASP A 29 -1.66 19.46 -12.12
C ASP A 29 -0.61 18.54 -11.47
N ASP A 30 -0.91 17.97 -10.30
CA ASP A 30 -0.06 17.02 -9.59
C ASP A 30 -0.39 15.54 -9.91
N ALA A 31 -1.07 15.26 -11.03
CA ALA A 31 -1.48 13.90 -11.41
C ALA A 31 -0.32 12.90 -11.50
N GLU A 32 0.87 13.38 -11.85
CA GLU A 32 2.07 12.55 -11.98
C GLU A 32 2.87 12.42 -10.68
N GLU A 33 2.53 13.19 -9.64
CA GLU A 33 3.26 13.20 -8.37
C GLU A 33 2.81 12.09 -7.42
N PHE A 34 3.77 11.45 -6.75
CA PHE A 34 3.47 10.52 -5.66
C PHE A 34 3.12 11.29 -4.38
N ARG A 35 1.83 11.59 -4.18
CA ARG A 35 1.31 12.35 -3.01
C ARG A 35 0.29 11.57 -2.18
N PRO A 36 0.71 10.67 -1.25
CA PRO A 36 -0.19 9.90 -0.38
C PRO A 36 -1.12 10.77 0.48
N GLU A 37 -0.69 11.98 0.81
CA GLU A 37 -1.43 12.93 1.65
C GLU A 37 -2.71 13.40 0.97
N ARG A 38 -2.86 13.25 -0.35
CA ARG A 38 -4.08 13.63 -1.08
C ARG A 38 -5.32 12.87 -0.60
N TRP A 39 -5.13 11.72 0.04
CA TRP A 39 -6.19 10.89 0.62
C TRP A 39 -6.45 11.19 2.11
N LEU A 40 -5.80 12.21 2.67
CA LEU A 40 -5.90 12.55 4.09
C LEU A 40 -6.57 13.91 4.25
N ARG A 41 -7.63 13.96 5.07
CA ARG A 41 -8.23 15.21 5.53
C ARG A 41 -8.04 15.31 7.04
N ASN A 42 -7.25 16.30 7.49
CA ASN A 42 -6.89 16.48 8.90
C ASN A 42 -6.20 15.25 9.54
N GLY A 43 -5.51 14.44 8.73
CA GLY A 43 -4.88 13.19 9.15
C GLY A 43 -5.82 11.98 9.20
N ILE A 44 -7.07 12.13 8.77
CA ILE A 44 -8.05 11.04 8.65
C ILE A 44 -8.09 10.61 7.18
N PHE A 45 -7.95 9.31 6.93
CA PHE A 45 -8.08 8.75 5.59
C PHE A 45 -9.50 8.94 5.05
N GLN A 46 -9.60 9.52 3.86
CA GLN A 46 -10.82 9.71 3.10
C GLN A 46 -10.67 9.00 1.76
N PRO A 47 -11.33 7.84 1.56
CA PRO A 47 -11.25 7.14 0.29
C PRO A 47 -11.92 7.95 -0.81
N GLU A 48 -11.32 7.94 -1.99
CA GLU A 48 -11.89 8.53 -3.18
C GLU A 48 -12.95 7.62 -3.81
N SER A 49 -13.82 8.22 -4.62
CA SER A 49 -14.82 7.49 -5.38
C SER A 49 -14.19 6.34 -6.19
N PRO A 50 -14.71 5.10 -6.10
CA PRO A 50 -14.21 3.97 -6.90
C PRO A 50 -14.32 4.18 -8.41
N PHE A 51 -15.17 5.11 -8.86
CA PHE A 51 -15.32 5.49 -10.27
C PHE A 51 -14.24 6.48 -10.73
N LYS A 52 -13.59 7.16 -9.78
CA LYS A 52 -12.45 8.05 -10.03
C LYS A 52 -11.12 7.31 -9.81
N PHE A 53 -11.03 6.51 -8.75
CA PHE A 53 -9.89 5.63 -8.47
C PHE A 53 -10.22 4.16 -8.79
N VAL A 54 -10.08 3.79 -10.07
CA VAL A 54 -10.57 2.52 -10.63
C VAL A 54 -9.64 1.31 -10.46
N ALA A 55 -8.69 1.33 -9.51
CA ALA A 55 -7.69 0.27 -9.34
C ALA A 55 -8.27 -1.13 -9.09
N PHE A 56 -9.46 -1.21 -8.51
CA PHE A 56 -10.22 -2.46 -8.28
C PHE A 56 -11.58 -2.46 -8.98
N HIS A 57 -11.76 -1.56 -9.96
CA HIS A 57 -13.03 -1.22 -10.59
C HIS A 57 -14.10 -0.74 -9.57
N ALA A 58 -15.33 -0.60 -10.04
CA ALA A 58 -16.47 -0.12 -9.26
C ALA A 58 -17.74 -0.92 -9.59
N GLY A 59 -18.78 -0.74 -8.76
CA GLY A 59 -20.09 -1.36 -8.97
C GLY A 59 -20.13 -2.87 -8.70
N PRO A 60 -21.17 -3.58 -9.20
CA PRO A 60 -21.39 -5.02 -8.94
C PRO A 60 -20.28 -5.94 -9.42
N ARG A 61 -19.41 -5.46 -10.34
CA ARG A 61 -18.25 -6.18 -10.89
C ARG A 61 -16.93 -5.69 -10.27
N THR A 62 -16.97 -5.05 -9.11
CA THR A 62 -15.80 -4.75 -8.28
C THR A 62 -14.98 -6.02 -8.06
N CYS A 63 -13.65 -5.89 -8.04
CA CYS A 63 -12.75 -6.99 -7.73
C CYS A 63 -13.10 -7.62 -6.37
N LEU A 64 -13.46 -8.90 -6.38
CA LEU A 64 -13.78 -9.68 -5.17
C LEU A 64 -12.60 -9.71 -4.18
N GLY A 65 -11.37 -9.65 -4.69
CA GLY A 65 -10.13 -9.67 -3.91
C GLY A 65 -9.70 -8.31 -3.32
N LYS A 66 -10.46 -7.22 -3.53
CA LYS A 66 -10.06 -5.85 -3.13
C LYS A 66 -9.62 -5.74 -1.67
N ASP A 67 -10.45 -6.20 -0.75
CA ASP A 67 -10.16 -6.06 0.69
C ASP A 67 -9.02 -6.95 1.15
N PHE A 68 -8.89 -8.12 0.54
CA PHE A 68 -7.79 -9.05 0.79
C PHE A 68 -6.46 -8.45 0.32
N ALA A 69 -6.41 -7.93 -0.91
CA ALA A 69 -5.26 -7.27 -1.49
C ALA A 69 -4.80 -6.08 -0.62
N TYR A 70 -5.73 -5.21 -0.19
CA TYR A 70 -5.38 -4.09 0.69
C TYR A 70 -4.78 -4.53 2.03
N ARG A 71 -5.27 -5.63 2.62
CA ARG A 71 -4.72 -6.16 3.86
C ARG A 71 -3.31 -6.69 3.66
N GLN A 72 -3.10 -7.50 2.61
CA GLN A 72 -1.78 -8.03 2.28
C GLN A 72 -0.77 -6.93 2.01
N MET A 73 -1.12 -5.95 1.17
CA MET A 73 -0.26 -4.81 0.87
C MET A 73 0.15 -4.05 2.13
N LYS A 74 -0.78 -3.80 3.06
CA LYS A 74 -0.48 -3.13 4.32
C LYS A 74 0.47 -3.94 5.19
N ILE A 75 0.20 -5.23 5.38
CA ILE A 75 1.03 -6.12 6.21
C ILE A 75 2.46 -6.18 5.66
N VAL A 76 2.60 -6.45 4.36
CA VAL A 76 3.91 -6.54 3.71
C VAL A 76 4.63 -5.19 3.76
N SER A 77 3.95 -4.08 3.47
CA SER A 77 4.56 -2.74 3.52
C SER A 77 5.05 -2.40 4.92
N ILE A 78 4.24 -2.66 5.95
CA ILE A 78 4.62 -2.41 7.34
C ILE A 78 5.83 -3.27 7.72
N ALA A 79 5.83 -4.57 7.40
CA ALA A 79 6.95 -5.45 7.69
C ALA A 79 8.24 -4.95 7.01
N LEU A 80 8.19 -4.67 5.70
CA LEU A 80 9.35 -4.20 4.94
C LEU A 80 9.89 -2.86 5.48
N LEU A 81 9.01 -1.88 5.74
CA LEU A 81 9.42 -0.56 6.24
C LEU A 81 9.84 -0.55 7.72
N ALA A 82 9.36 -1.52 8.50
CA ALA A 82 9.79 -1.71 9.88
C ALA A 82 11.26 -2.13 9.93
N PHE A 83 11.63 -3.13 9.13
CA PHE A 83 12.95 -3.77 9.19
C PHE A 83 13.98 -3.22 8.19
N PHE A 84 13.57 -2.59 7.09
CA PHE A 84 14.48 -2.17 6.03
C PHE A 84 14.29 -0.72 5.63
N ARG A 85 15.37 -0.12 5.15
CA ARG A 85 15.35 1.06 4.27
C ARG A 85 15.76 0.62 2.87
N PHE A 86 15.09 1.13 1.86
CA PHE A 86 15.37 0.78 0.47
C PHE A 86 16.04 1.95 -0.24
N LYS A 87 17.05 1.65 -1.06
CA LYS A 87 17.65 2.58 -2.01
C LYS A 87 17.65 1.93 -3.39
N LEU A 88 17.43 2.69 -4.45
CA LEU A 88 17.58 2.19 -5.82
C LEU A 88 19.03 1.75 -6.05
N ALA A 89 19.19 0.59 -6.70
CA ALA A 89 20.52 0.12 -7.09
C ALA A 89 21.13 1.02 -8.18
N ASP A 90 20.27 1.58 -9.03
CA ASP A 90 20.63 2.55 -10.05
C ASP A 90 19.53 3.62 -10.12
N GLU A 91 19.88 4.85 -9.75
CA GLU A 91 18.98 6.02 -9.76
C GLU A 91 18.89 6.66 -11.16
N THR A 92 19.80 6.31 -12.08
CA THR A 92 19.85 6.89 -13.43
C THR A 92 19.01 6.12 -14.45
N LYS A 93 18.64 4.87 -14.11
CA LYS A 93 17.86 4.01 -14.99
C LYS A 93 16.40 4.46 -15.02
N ASN A 94 15.95 4.87 -16.21
CA ASN A 94 14.52 5.13 -16.46
C ASN A 94 13.71 3.84 -16.32
N VAL A 95 12.70 3.86 -15.45
CA VAL A 95 11.78 2.73 -15.22
C VAL A 95 10.67 2.79 -16.26
N THR A 96 10.63 1.78 -17.14
CA THR A 96 9.55 1.61 -18.12
C THR A 96 8.70 0.39 -17.78
N TYR A 97 7.56 0.25 -18.47
CA TYR A 97 6.61 -0.83 -18.21
C TYR A 97 6.47 -1.74 -19.42
N LYS A 98 6.29 -3.04 -19.17
CA LYS A 98 5.84 -4.00 -20.17
C LYS A 98 4.32 -3.99 -20.23
N THR A 99 3.78 -3.82 -21.43
CA THR A 99 2.35 -3.95 -21.69
C THR A 99 1.95 -5.43 -21.63
N MET A 100 1.51 -5.87 -20.46
CA MET A 100 0.95 -7.20 -20.21
C MET A 100 -0.42 -7.05 -19.51
N PHE A 101 -1.08 -8.18 -19.20
CA PHE A 101 -2.36 -8.16 -18.48
C PHE A 101 -2.28 -7.38 -17.16
N THR A 102 -1.16 -7.51 -16.45
CA THR A 102 -0.76 -6.66 -15.33
C THR A 102 0.36 -5.72 -15.77
N LEU A 103 0.43 -4.52 -15.17
CA LEU A 103 1.48 -3.56 -15.48
C LEU A 103 2.80 -3.99 -14.80
N HIS A 104 3.70 -4.59 -15.57
CA HIS A 104 5.00 -5.04 -15.07
C HIS A 104 6.07 -4.00 -15.35
N ILE A 105 7.06 -3.89 -14.47
CA ILE A 105 8.28 -3.11 -14.74
C ILE A 105 9.16 -3.88 -15.73
N ASP A 106 9.62 -3.21 -16.77
CA ASP A 106 10.57 -3.80 -17.71
C ASP A 106 11.96 -3.92 -17.08
N GLY A 107 12.53 -5.12 -17.13
CA GLY A 107 13.82 -5.43 -16.50
C GLY A 107 13.83 -5.40 -14.96
N GLY A 108 12.67 -5.30 -14.32
CA GLY A 108 12.53 -5.30 -12.85
C GLY A 108 13.03 -4.02 -12.16
N LEU A 109 12.78 -3.92 -10.85
CA LEU A 109 13.22 -2.81 -10.00
C LEU A 109 14.22 -3.31 -8.96
N HIS A 110 15.50 -3.06 -9.20
CA HIS A 110 16.58 -3.51 -8.33
C HIS A 110 16.82 -2.51 -7.19
N LEU A 111 16.83 -3.01 -5.96
CA LEU A 111 16.92 -2.21 -4.73
C LEU A 111 17.99 -2.79 -3.79
N HIS A 112 18.68 -1.90 -3.07
CA HIS A 112 19.45 -2.25 -1.90
C HIS A 112 18.57 -2.19 -0.65
N ALA A 113 18.44 -3.31 0.06
CA ALA A 113 17.74 -3.37 1.34
C ALA A 113 18.74 -3.22 2.49
N ILE A 114 18.64 -2.11 3.21
CA ILE A 114 19.50 -1.77 4.34
C ILE A 114 18.74 -2.10 5.63
N SER A 115 19.22 -3.09 6.39
CA SER A 115 18.61 -3.47 7.66
C SER A 115 18.64 -2.32 8.68
N LYS A 116 17.51 -2.07 9.34
CA LYS A 116 17.37 -1.09 10.42
C LYS A 116 17.76 -1.76 11.73
N LYS A 117 18.58 -1.07 12.55
CA LYS A 117 18.91 -1.55 13.88
C LYS A 117 17.66 -1.55 14.77
N LYS A 118 17.57 -2.54 15.66
CA LYS A 118 16.42 -2.75 16.55
C LYS A 118 16.14 -1.52 17.44
N SER A 119 17.19 -0.83 17.89
CA SER A 119 17.12 0.42 18.67
C SER A 119 16.32 1.53 17.98
N ASP A 120 16.47 1.66 16.66
CA ASP A 120 15.89 2.77 15.88
C ASP A 120 14.41 2.54 15.59
N VAL A 121 13.99 1.28 15.56
CA VAL A 121 12.59 0.88 15.38
C VAL A 121 11.82 1.08 16.69
N GLU A 122 12.41 0.65 17.81
CA GLU A 122 11.80 0.78 19.14
C GLU A 122 11.70 2.25 19.60
N GLN A 123 12.75 3.07 19.41
CA GLN A 123 12.70 4.51 19.72
C GLN A 123 11.68 5.25 18.85
N LYS A 124 11.60 4.93 17.55
CA LYS A 124 10.64 5.59 16.65
C LYS A 124 9.20 5.15 16.95
N ALA A 125 8.97 3.89 17.30
CA ALA A 125 7.68 3.40 17.77
C ALA A 125 7.24 4.08 19.09
N ALA A 126 8.17 4.25 20.04
CA ALA A 126 7.91 4.99 21.28
C ALA A 126 7.53 6.46 21.02
N SER A 127 8.27 7.15 20.15
CA SER A 127 7.97 8.55 19.79
C SER A 127 6.61 8.73 19.09
N HIS A 128 6.18 7.75 18.27
CA HIS A 128 4.88 7.77 17.62
C HIS A 128 3.72 7.44 18.58
N MET A 129 3.98 6.61 19.59
CA MET A 129 3.02 6.33 20.68
C MET A 129 2.82 7.52 21.63
N ASP A 130 3.81 8.41 21.73
CA ASP A 130 3.74 9.61 22.56
C ASP A 130 2.97 10.78 21.94
N HIS A 131 2.60 10.69 20.66
CA HIS A 131 1.87 11.73 19.95
C HIS A 131 0.44 11.92 20.50
N PRO A 132 0.00 13.16 20.81
CA PRO A 132 -1.28 13.42 21.48
C PRO A 132 -2.52 12.90 20.72
N LYS A 133 -2.48 12.87 19.38
CA LYS A 133 -3.53 12.24 18.55
C LYS A 133 -3.59 10.71 18.68
N PHE A 134 -2.49 10.03 18.99
CA PHE A 134 -2.47 8.58 19.21
C PHE A 134 -2.99 8.24 20.61
N LYS A 135 -2.65 9.05 21.62
CA LYS A 135 -3.15 8.91 23.01
C LYS A 135 -4.67 9.09 23.11
N SER A 136 -5.27 10.01 22.35
CA SER A 136 -6.74 10.15 22.29
C SER A 136 -7.43 8.97 21.60
N HIS A 137 -6.83 8.40 20.55
CA HIS A 137 -7.30 7.14 19.94
C HIS A 137 -7.08 5.93 20.87
N MET A 138 -6.07 5.99 21.75
CA MET A 138 -5.79 4.98 22.75
C MET A 138 -6.78 5.03 23.93
N ALA A 139 -7.34 6.20 24.26
CA ALA A 139 -8.38 6.36 25.28
C ALA A 139 -9.69 5.64 24.92
N LEU A 140 -9.96 5.42 23.62
CA LEU A 140 -11.06 4.57 23.15
C LEU A 140 -10.79 3.05 23.35
N LYS A 141 -9.57 2.65 23.76
CA LYS A 141 -9.18 1.23 23.96
C LYS A 141 -9.59 0.61 25.30
N ASN A 142 -10.22 1.37 26.20
CA ASN A 142 -10.87 0.77 27.38
C ASN A 142 -12.15 -0.01 27.01
N ASN A 143 -12.51 -0.07 25.71
CA ASN A 143 -13.56 -0.93 25.22
C ASN A 143 -13.08 -2.41 25.12
N PRO A 144 -13.71 -3.36 25.82
CA PRO A 144 -13.31 -4.77 25.84
C PRO A 144 -13.29 -5.42 24.44
N LYS A 145 -14.09 -4.95 23.48
CA LYS A 145 -14.08 -5.43 22.09
C LYS A 145 -12.78 -5.08 21.35
N PHE A 146 -12.15 -3.96 21.70
CA PHE A 146 -10.89 -3.52 21.12
C PHE A 146 -9.70 -4.29 21.69
N LYS A 147 -9.73 -4.61 23.00
CA LYS A 147 -8.71 -5.43 23.68
C LYS A 147 -8.61 -6.83 23.07
N ALA A 148 -9.74 -7.46 22.73
CA ALA A 148 -9.78 -8.76 22.05
C ALA A 148 -9.20 -8.71 20.63
N LYS A 149 -9.51 -7.66 19.85
CA LYS A 149 -8.95 -7.46 18.50
C LYS A 149 -7.44 -7.18 18.52
N TRP A 150 -6.96 -6.48 19.55
CA TRP A 150 -5.53 -6.25 19.76
C TRP A 150 -4.79 -7.50 20.23
N LEU A 151 -5.39 -8.31 21.12
CA LEU A 151 -4.84 -9.62 21.49
C LEU A 151 -4.75 -10.56 20.28
N TYR A 152 -5.73 -10.50 19.37
CA TYR A 152 -5.73 -11.27 18.12
C TYR A 152 -4.59 -10.87 17.18
N LEU A 153 -4.33 -9.57 17.03
CA LEU A 153 -3.19 -9.06 16.24
C LEU A 153 -1.84 -9.40 16.91
N LYS A 154 -1.76 -9.30 18.23
CA LYS A 154 -0.57 -9.71 18.98
C LYS A 154 -0.30 -11.21 18.89
N ARG A 155 -1.37 -12.02 18.82
CA ARG A 155 -1.28 -13.47 18.57
C ARG A 155 -0.88 -13.80 17.14
N ILE A 156 -1.24 -12.96 16.16
CA ILE A 156 -0.71 -13.08 14.78
C ILE A 156 0.79 -12.77 14.77
N ASP A 157 1.25 -11.75 15.50
CA ASP A 157 2.69 -11.47 15.64
C ASP A 157 3.44 -12.63 16.33
N GLU A 158 2.84 -13.28 17.35
CA GLU A 158 3.39 -14.50 17.96
C GLU A 158 3.37 -15.71 17.03
N ILE A 159 2.36 -15.87 16.16
CA ILE A 159 2.30 -16.92 15.15
C ILE A 159 3.40 -16.72 14.10
N PHE A 160 3.63 -15.49 13.64
CA PHE A 160 4.72 -15.17 12.72
C PHE A 160 6.10 -15.33 13.39
N SER A 161 6.23 -15.01 14.67
CA SER A 161 7.48 -15.21 15.42
C SER A 161 7.76 -16.68 15.78
N SER A 162 6.73 -17.55 15.85
CA SER A 162 6.87 -18.97 16.18
C SER A 162 6.98 -19.89 14.97
N HIS A 163 6.55 -19.46 13.78
CA HIS A 163 6.58 -20.28 12.55
C HIS A 163 7.74 -19.96 11.58
N ILE A 164 8.61 -19.00 11.90
CA ILE A 164 9.90 -18.79 11.21
C ILE A 164 11.08 -19.44 11.96
N PHE A 165 10.84 -20.07 13.10
CA PHE A 165 11.86 -20.80 13.86
C PHE A 165 11.60 -22.31 13.86
N PHE A 166 11.72 -22.96 12.70
CA PHE A 166 11.87 -24.42 12.63
C PHE A 166 13.15 -24.80 11.87
N ARG A 167 14.17 -25.17 12.68
CA ARG A 167 15.34 -26.01 12.40
C ARG A 167 16.43 -25.46 11.47
N SER A 168 17.35 -24.70 12.06
CA SER A 168 18.79 -24.96 11.86
C SER A 168 19.33 -25.66 13.12
N ASN A 169 20.23 -26.63 12.89
CA ASN A 169 20.98 -27.47 13.83
C ASN A 169 20.34 -28.84 14.13
N SER A 170 20.80 -29.87 13.42
CA SER A 170 21.85 -30.78 13.92
C SER A 170 22.07 -31.97 12.98
N ILE A 171 23.30 -32.07 12.46
CA ILE A 171 24.18 -33.26 12.45
C ILE A 171 23.69 -34.52 11.69
N ILE A 172 24.60 -34.95 10.79
CA ILE A 172 24.63 -36.08 9.82
C ILE A 172 23.95 -35.80 8.48
#